data_AF-A0A1G9V112-F1
#
_entry.id   AF-A0A1G9V112-F1
#
_cell.length_a   1.000
_cell.length_b   1.000
_cell.length_c   1.000
_cell.angle_alpha   90.00
_cell.angle_beta   90.00
_cell.angle_gamma   90.00
#
_symmetry.space_group_name_H-M   'P 1'
#
loop_
_entity.id
_entity.type
_entity.pdbx_description
1 polymer ?
#
loop_
_entity_poly.entity_id
_entity_poly.type
_entity_poly.pdbx_seq_one_letter_code
_entity_poly.pdbx_strand_id
1 'polypeptide(L)' 'MGVEKPAPVSAFVVVSGLPASGKSTLARGLAGRLGLPLIEKDAILESLYNSLGIGGHAWRSEAV' A
#
# COMPACT_ATOMS: atom_id res chain seq x y z
N MET A 1 23.06 28.14 18.94
CA MET A 1 21.78 28.18 18.20
C MET A 1 21.38 26.74 17.95
N GLY A 2 20.53 26.18 18.81
CA GLY A 2 20.14 24.76 18.73
C GLY A 2 19.24 24.55 17.54
N VAL A 3 19.62 23.66 16.63
CA VAL A 3 18.75 23.22 15.54
C VAL A 3 17.67 22.35 16.19
N GLU A 4 16.46 22.88 16.28
CA GLU A 4 15.31 22.11 16.74
C GLU A 4 15.14 20.90 15.82
N LYS A 5 15.22 19.70 16.38
CA LYS A 5 14.92 18.47 15.63
C LYS A 5 13.42 18.51 15.33
N PRO A 6 13.00 18.55 14.05
CA PRO A 6 11.58 18.68 13.73
C PRO A 6 10.80 17.56 14.40
N ALA A 7 9.65 17.92 14.98
CA ALA A 7 8.74 16.96 15.58
C ALA A 7 8.44 15.82 14.58
N PRO A 8 8.34 14.57 15.03
CA PRO A 8 8.12 13.45 14.13
C PRO A 8 6.79 13.65 13.38
N VAL A 9 6.88 13.83 12.07
CA VAL A 9 5.70 13.92 11.19
C VAL A 9 5.12 12.53 11.05
N SER A 10 3.86 12.34 11.45
CA SER A 10 3.10 11.15 11.08
C SER A 10 2.81 11.21 9.58
N ALA A 11 3.67 10.60 8.78
CA ALA A 11 3.54 10.60 7.32
C ALA A 11 2.75 9.38 6.84
N PHE A 12 1.88 9.60 5.85
CA PHE A 12 1.24 8.53 5.08
C PHE A 12 1.68 8.61 3.63
N VAL A 13 2.14 7.50 3.07
CA VAL A 13 2.70 7.43 1.70
C VAL A 13 1.82 6.55 0.84
N VAL A 14 1.26 7.13 -0.23
CA VAL A 14 0.47 6.39 -1.23
C VAL A 14 1.33 6.18 -2.47
N VAL A 15 1.55 4.92 -2.85
CA VAL A 15 2.27 4.55 -4.07
C VAL A 15 1.26 4.00 -5.09
N SER A 16 1.03 4.75 -6.18
CA SER A 16 0.13 4.34 -7.27
C SER A 16 0.85 4.30 -8.62
N GLY A 17 0.29 3.57 -9.57
CA GLY A 17 0.84 3.43 -10.92
C GLY A 17 0.23 2.26 -11.67
N LEU A 18 0.53 2.17 -12.96
CA LEU A 18 0.05 1.09 -13.82
C LEU A 18 0.46 -0.30 -13.28
N PRO A 19 -0.25 -1.38 -13.66
CA PRO A 19 0.24 -2.74 -13.47
C PRO A 19 1.68 -2.88 -14.01
N ALA A 20 2.51 -3.65 -13.32
CA ALA A 20 3.92 -3.87 -13.66
C ALA A 20 4.85 -2.62 -13.68
N SER A 21 4.41 -1.42 -13.24
CA SER A 21 5.27 -0.22 -13.21
C SER A 21 6.34 -0.20 -12.11
N GLY A 22 6.52 -1.28 -11.35
CA GLY A 22 7.48 -1.35 -10.23
C GLY A 22 7.01 -0.71 -8.91
N LYS A 23 5.75 -0.26 -8.81
CA LYS A 23 5.17 0.35 -7.61
C LYS A 23 5.33 -0.48 -6.32
N SER A 24 5.18 -1.80 -6.38
CA SER A 24 5.39 -2.68 -5.21
C SER A 24 6.85 -2.72 -4.77
N THR A 25 7.79 -2.73 -5.72
CA THR A 25 9.23 -2.66 -5.44
C THR A 25 9.59 -1.34 -4.76
N LEU A 26 9.06 -0.22 -5.28
CA LEU A 26 9.26 1.10 -4.68
C LEU A 26 8.67 1.19 -3.28
N ALA A 27 7.44 0.72 -3.07
CA ALA A 27 6.75 0.79 -1.79
C ALA A 27 7.50 0.02 -0.68
N ARG A 28 8.02 -1.18 -0.98
CA ARG A 28 8.85 -1.96 -0.03
C ARG A 28 10.15 -1.25 0.32
N GLY A 29 10.82 -0.67 -0.67
CA GLY A 29 12.03 0.10 -0.46
C GLY A 29 11.80 1.34 0.40
N LEU A 30 10.69 2.06 0.17
CA LEU A 30 10.31 3.22 0.96
C LEU A 30 9.91 2.85 2.38
N ALA A 31 9.09 1.82 2.58
CA ALA A 31 8.68 1.34 3.90
C ALA A 31 9.89 1.02 4.79
N GLY A 32 10.86 0.26 4.27
CA GLY A 32 12.09 -0.06 4.99
C GLY A 32 12.96 1.16 5.32
N ARG A 33 13.04 2.14 4.41
CA ARG A 33 13.84 3.37 4.61
C ARG A 33 13.17 4.36 5.56
N LEU A 34 11.85 4.41 5.58
CA LEU A 34 11.07 5.34 6.41
C LEU A 34 10.66 4.72 7.76
N GLY A 35 10.89 3.42 7.96
CA GLY A 35 10.42 2.70 9.14
C GLY A 35 8.90 2.65 9.25
N LEU A 36 8.21 2.74 8.11
CA LEU A 36 6.74 2.73 8.04
C LEU A 36 6.22 1.32 7.78
N PRO A 37 5.07 0.93 8.38
CA PRO A 37 4.38 -0.29 7.98
C PRO A 37 3.94 -0.19 6.51
N LEU A 38 3.97 -1.32 5.80
CA LEU A 38 3.54 -1.41 4.41
C LEU A 38 2.19 -2.12 4.32
N ILE A 39 1.22 -1.46 3.68
CA ILE A 39 -0.08 -2.04 3.33
C ILE A 39 -0.13 -2.19 1.81
N GLU A 40 -0.13 -3.43 1.32
CA GLU A 40 -0.26 -3.73 -0.12
C GLU A 40 -1.70 -4.11 -0.46
N LYS A 41 -2.39 -3.25 -1.22
CA LYS A 41 -3.78 -3.48 -1.64
C LYS A 41 -3.96 -4.82 -2.36
N ASP A 42 -3.08 -5.12 -3.30
CA ASP A 42 -3.20 -6.33 -4.13
C ASP A 42 -3.00 -7.60 -3.28
N ALA A 43 -2.06 -7.60 -2.32
CA ALA A 43 -1.85 -8.71 -1.40
C ALA A 43 -3.07 -8.98 -0.49
N ILE A 44 -3.74 -7.91 -0.03
CA ILE A 44 -4.97 -8.03 0.76
C ILE A 44 -6.08 -8.65 -0.11
N LEU A 45 -6.26 -8.15 -1.33
CA LEU A 45 -7.28 -8.69 -2.24
C LEU A 45 -7.00 -10.15 -2.58
N GLU A 46 -5.75 -10.52 -2.85
CA GLU A 46 -5.35 -11.91 -3.11
C GLU A 46 -5.66 -12.83 -1.92
N SER A 47 -5.34 -12.40 -0.70
CA SER A 47 -5.66 -13.17 0.51
C SER A 47 -7.17 -13.35 0.69
N LEU A 48 -7.95 -12.30 0.44
CA LEU A 48 -9.42 -12.36 0.49
C LEU A 48 -9.99 -13.28 -0.59
N TYR A 49 -9.47 -13.22 -1.81
CA TYR A 49 -9.90 -14.11 -2.90
C TYR A 49 -9.56 -15.57 -2.60
N ASN A 50 -8.39 -15.85 -2.04
CA ASN A 50 -8.00 -17.20 -1.64
C ASN A 50 -8.89 -17.75 -0.51
N SER A 51 -9.38 -16.88 0.39
CA SER A 51 -10.13 -17.31 1.58
C SER A 51 -11.64 -17.37 1.35
N LEU A 52 -12.20 -16.44 0.56
CA LEU A 52 -13.64 -16.26 0.36
C LEU A 52 -14.11 -16.73 -1.03
N GLY A 53 -13.17 -17.00 -1.94
CA GLY A 53 -13.45 -17.27 -3.34
C GLY A 53 -13.58 -15.99 -4.17
N ILE A 54 -13.69 -16.18 -5.49
CA ILE A 54 -13.92 -15.12 -6.46
C ILE A 54 -15.42 -15.02 -6.77
N GLY A 55 -16.05 -13.90 -6.42
CA GLY A 55 -17.36 -13.54 -6.99
C GLY A 55 -17.23 -13.31 -8.50
N GLY A 56 -18.31 -13.52 -9.25
CA GLY A 56 -18.33 -13.22 -10.69
C GLY A 56 -17.97 -11.75 -10.98
N HIS A 57 -17.66 -11.41 -12.23
CA HIS A 57 -17.18 -10.06 -12.62
C HIS A 57 -17.99 -8.87 -12.07
N ALA A 58 -19.29 -9.04 -11.82
CA ALA A 58 -20.17 -8.03 -11.23
C ALA A 58 -19.71 -7.54 -9.83
N TRP A 59 -19.13 -8.44 -9.03
CA TRP A 59 -18.68 -8.15 -7.66
C TRP A 59 -17.61 -7.05 -7.59
N ARG A 60 -16.82 -6.85 -8.65
CA ARG A 60 -15.70 -5.90 -8.65
C ARG A 60 -16.14 -4.45 -8.87
N SER A 61 -17.36 -4.23 -9.37
CA SER A 61 -17.96 -2.91 -9.61
C SER A 61 -18.99 -2.48 -8.56
N GLU A 62 -19.45 -3.39 -7.70
CA GLU A 62 -20.51 -3.12 -6.71
C GLU A 62 -20.00 -2.71 -5.32
N ALA A 63 -18.67 -2.68 -5.12
CA ALA A 63 -18.08 -2.06 -3.94
C ALA A 63 -17.94 -0.53 -4.13
N VAL A 64 -19.07 0.17 -4.16
CA VAL A 64 -19.18 1.63 -3.97
C VAL A 64 -20.31 1.91 -2.99
#